data_AF-A0A3L8PRG9-F1
#
_entry.id   AF-A0A3L8PRG9-F1
#
_cell.length_a   1.000
_cell.length_b   1.000
_cell.length_c   1.000
_cell.angle_alpha   90.00
_cell.angle_beta   90.00
_cell.angle_gamma   90.00
#
_symmetry.space_group_name_H-M   'P 1'
#
loop_
_entity.id
_entity.type
_entity.pdbx_description
1 polymer ?
#
loop_
_entity_poly.entity_id
_entity_poly.type
_entity_poly.pdbx_seq_one_letter_code
_entity_poly.pdbx_strand_id
1 'polypeptide(L)'
;MSTGRDDIPADPQYPSQEPDSTLIDRGLDDPLDEGFVAPEKWSAGEDYGTTAEEQRQGESFEQRLSQEIPEPDPYEEAAVEEENLNDGEVGDERAGRLAEPNRGIGEDTEGALVGDDVGIDAGAASAEEAAVHTVDDEE
;
A
#
# COMPACT_ATOMS: atom_id res chain seq x y z
N MET A 1 -30.37 65.71 16.63
CA MET A 1 -29.50 64.88 17.50
C MET A 1 -29.86 63.44 17.23
N SER A 2 -29.04 62.71 16.48
CA SER A 2 -29.21 61.28 16.20
C SER A 2 -27.90 60.60 16.60
N THR A 3 -27.95 59.69 17.56
CA THR A 3 -26.79 59.00 18.13
C THR A 3 -27.10 57.50 18.23
N GLY A 4 -26.12 56.69 17.82
CA GLY A 4 -26.11 55.21 17.87
C GLY A 4 -26.16 54.68 16.45
N ARG A 5 -25.06 54.35 15.76
CA ARG A 5 -23.90 53.50 16.07
C ARG A 5 -24.29 52.04 16.32
N ASP A 6 -24.85 51.44 15.28
CA ASP A 6 -24.72 50.00 14.99
C ASP A 6 -23.61 49.84 13.93
N ASP A 7 -22.36 50.11 14.34
CA ASP A 7 -21.19 49.61 13.60
C ASP A 7 -21.13 48.11 13.90
N ILE A 8 -21.69 47.29 13.01
CA ILE A 8 -21.42 45.85 13.03
C ILE A 8 -19.91 45.71 12.82
N PRO A 9 -19.15 45.12 13.76
CA PRO A 9 -17.74 44.89 13.54
C PRO A 9 -17.60 44.09 12.25
N ALA A 10 -16.76 44.58 11.34
CA ALA A 10 -16.45 43.88 10.10
C ALA A 10 -16.14 42.41 10.44
N ASP A 11 -16.75 41.49 9.68
CA ASP A 11 -16.47 40.07 9.80
C ASP A 11 -14.96 39.86 9.89
N PRO A 12 -14.46 39.02 10.81
CA PRO A 12 -13.06 38.67 10.81
C PRO A 12 -12.73 38.14 9.42
N GLN A 13 -11.91 38.91 8.67
CA GLN A 13 -11.37 38.50 7.39
C GLN A 13 -10.46 37.30 7.65
N TYR A 14 -11.05 36.11 7.73
CA TYR A 14 -10.34 34.89 7.45
C TYR A 14 -9.76 35.08 6.03
N PRO A 15 -8.45 34.83 5.82
CA PRO A 15 -7.89 34.90 4.48
C PRO A 15 -8.53 33.80 3.64
N SER A 16 -9.65 34.13 2.99
CA SER A 16 -10.23 33.31 1.93
C SER A 16 -9.15 33.19 0.85
N GLN A 17 -8.75 31.97 0.53
CA GLN A 17 -7.93 31.77 -0.65
C GLN A 17 -8.85 31.91 -1.85
N GLU A 18 -8.74 33.03 -2.56
CA GLU A 18 -9.46 33.22 -3.82
C GLU A 18 -9.17 32.03 -4.76
N PRO A 19 -10.13 31.57 -5.57
CA PRO A 19 -9.98 30.37 -6.39
C PRO A 19 -8.77 30.45 -7.35
N ASP A 20 -8.43 31.65 -7.85
CA ASP A 20 -7.24 31.90 -8.68
C ASP A 20 -5.90 31.74 -7.94
N SER A 21 -5.93 31.66 -6.61
CA SER A 21 -4.76 31.46 -5.76
C SER A 21 -4.44 29.98 -5.50
N THR A 22 -5.27 29.04 -5.97
CA THR A 22 -5.03 27.59 -5.85
C THR A 22 -4.96 26.92 -7.21
N LEU A 23 -4.12 25.89 -7.37
CA LEU A 23 -4.03 25.09 -8.61
C LEU A 23 -5.16 24.04 -8.74
N ILE A 24 -6.09 24.00 -7.79
CA ILE A 24 -7.09 22.95 -7.66
C ILE A 24 -8.48 23.58 -7.80
N ASP A 25 -9.02 23.54 -9.01
CA ASP A 25 -10.40 23.93 -9.29
C ASP A 25 -11.33 22.74 -9.05
N ARG A 26 -12.18 22.84 -8.02
CA ARG A 26 -13.20 21.85 -7.66
C ARG A 26 -14.59 22.19 -8.21
N GLY A 27 -14.71 23.21 -9.06
CA GLY A 27 -15.95 23.55 -9.78
C GLY A 27 -16.97 24.33 -8.94
N LEU A 28 -16.54 25.00 -7.86
CA LEU A 28 -17.37 25.86 -7.03
C LEU A 28 -16.99 27.34 -7.26
N ASP A 29 -17.99 28.21 -7.28
CA ASP A 29 -17.79 29.68 -7.38
C ASP A 29 -17.10 30.25 -6.13
N ASP A 30 -17.45 29.75 -4.94
CA ASP A 30 -16.79 30.09 -3.67
C ASP A 30 -16.15 28.84 -3.05
N PRO A 31 -14.84 28.83 -2.75
CA PRO A 31 -14.20 27.73 -2.04
C PRO A 31 -14.79 27.45 -0.65
N LEU A 32 -15.50 28.41 -0.03
CA LEU A 32 -16.21 28.23 1.24
C LEU A 32 -17.55 27.48 1.09
N ASP A 33 -18.06 27.33 -0.14
CA ASP A 33 -19.28 26.55 -0.41
C ASP A 33 -19.02 25.03 -0.41
N GLU A 34 -17.76 24.61 -0.26
CA GLU A 34 -17.40 23.20 -0.15
C GLU A 34 -17.86 22.60 1.18
N GLY A 35 -18.73 21.59 1.11
CA GLY A 35 -19.11 20.80 2.27
C GLY A 35 -18.01 19.81 2.65
N PHE A 36 -17.62 19.78 3.93
CA PHE A 36 -16.79 18.71 4.47
C PHE A 36 -17.67 17.62 5.11
N VAL A 37 -17.49 16.38 4.68
CA VAL A 37 -18.11 15.21 5.32
C VAL A 37 -17.08 14.56 6.22
N ALA A 38 -17.36 14.52 7.52
CA ALA A 38 -16.49 13.83 8.46
C ALA A 38 -16.53 12.32 8.18
N PRO A 39 -15.41 11.60 8.40
CA PRO A 39 -15.43 10.15 8.34
C PRO A 39 -16.47 9.59 9.32
N GLU A 40 -17.16 8.52 8.91
CA GLU A 40 -18.18 7.87 9.74
C GLU A 40 -17.58 7.11 10.93
N LYS A 41 -16.27 6.81 10.86
CA LYS A 41 -15.51 6.06 11.85
C LYS A 41 -14.52 6.92 12.62
N TRP A 42 -14.13 6.43 13.79
CA TRP A 42 -13.09 7.04 14.61
C TRP A 42 -11.79 7.17 13.83
N SER A 43 -11.08 8.26 14.08
CA SER A 43 -9.77 8.52 13.52
C SER A 43 -8.70 7.67 14.24
N ALA A 44 -7.58 7.39 13.57
CA ALA A 44 -6.43 6.73 14.19
C ALA A 44 -5.88 7.50 15.41
N GLY A 45 -6.16 8.81 15.50
CA GLY A 45 -5.80 9.65 16.65
C GLY A 45 -6.68 9.47 17.88
N GLU A 46 -7.68 8.58 17.82
CA GLU A 46 -8.56 8.21 18.93
C GLU A 46 -8.25 6.80 19.46
N ASP A 47 -7.23 6.13 18.91
CA ASP A 47 -6.80 4.79 19.32
C ASP A 47 -5.86 4.83 20.54
N TYR A 48 -5.39 3.66 20.97
CA TYR A 48 -4.48 3.48 22.09
C TYR A 48 -3.17 4.27 21.92
N GLY A 49 -2.65 4.84 23.03
CA GLY A 49 -1.38 5.58 23.02
C GLY A 49 -1.55 7.09 22.90
N THR A 50 -2.79 7.58 22.93
CA THR A 50 -3.13 9.01 22.92
C THR A 50 -3.09 9.61 24.32
N THR A 51 -3.21 8.79 25.37
CA THR A 51 -3.09 9.24 26.77
C THR A 51 -1.69 8.98 27.37
N ALA A 52 -1.31 9.79 28.36
CA ALA A 52 -0.02 9.64 29.04
C ALA A 52 0.11 8.33 29.87
N GLU A 53 -1.00 7.68 30.21
CA GLU A 53 -1.02 6.37 30.86
C GLU A 53 -0.66 5.28 29.85
N GLU A 54 -1.33 5.27 28.69
CA GLU A 54 -1.14 4.30 27.62
C GLU A 54 0.27 4.38 27.03
N GLN A 55 0.82 5.59 26.84
CA GLN A 55 2.20 5.75 26.36
C GLN A 55 3.24 5.14 27.32
N ARG A 56 2.97 5.14 28.63
CA ARG A 56 3.85 4.51 29.62
C ARG A 56 3.70 3.00 29.64
N GLN A 57 2.48 2.51 29.44
CA GLN A 57 2.19 1.08 29.45
C GLN A 57 2.68 0.40 28.16
N GLY A 58 2.57 1.10 27.03
CA GLY A 58 2.91 0.61 25.71
C GLY A 58 1.86 -0.36 25.16
N GLU A 59 1.82 -0.48 23.84
CA GLU A 59 0.90 -1.39 23.15
C GLU A 59 1.31 -2.86 23.34
N SER A 60 0.31 -3.73 23.43
CA SER A 60 0.54 -5.17 23.33
C SER A 60 0.86 -5.58 21.89
N PHE A 61 1.45 -6.76 21.72
CA PHE A 61 1.70 -7.33 20.39
C PHE A 61 0.39 -7.56 19.61
N GLU A 62 -0.67 -7.99 20.29
CA GLU A 62 -1.98 -8.23 19.68
C GLU A 62 -2.62 -6.92 19.17
N GLN A 63 -2.48 -5.83 19.92
CA GLN A 63 -2.95 -4.51 19.48
C GLN A 63 -2.25 -4.07 18.20
N ARG A 64 -0.91 -4.18 18.17
CA ARG A 64 -0.13 -3.85 16.97
C ARG A 64 -0.50 -4.72 15.78
N LEU A 65 -0.70 -6.02 16.01
CA LEU A 65 -1.12 -6.93 14.94
C LEU A 65 -2.49 -6.53 14.39
N SER A 66 -3.43 -6.13 15.24
CA SER A 66 -4.77 -5.73 14.78
C SER A 66 -4.77 -4.46 13.92
N GLN A 67 -3.81 -3.55 14.13
CA GLN A 67 -3.64 -2.35 13.31
C GLN A 67 -2.99 -2.64 11.96
N GLU A 68 -2.21 -3.71 11.85
CA GLU A 68 -1.59 -4.16 10.59
C GLU A 68 -2.57 -4.91 9.69
N ILE A 69 -3.69 -5.39 10.23
CA ILE A 69 -4.73 -6.08 9.46
C ILE A 69 -5.63 -5.03 8.78
N PRO A 70 -5.70 -5.00 7.43
CA PRO A 70 -6.59 -4.11 6.72
C PRO A 70 -8.04 -4.32 7.13
N GLU A 71 -8.80 -3.24 7.25
CA GLU A 71 -10.26 -3.35 7.35
C GLU A 71 -10.82 -3.98 6.06
N PRO A 72 -11.85 -4.82 6.16
CA PRO A 72 -12.47 -5.42 4.97
C PRO A 72 -12.99 -4.31 4.06
N ASP A 73 -12.61 -4.36 2.78
CA ASP A 73 -13.08 -3.39 1.80
C ASP A 73 -14.57 -3.68 1.51
N PRO A 74 -15.49 -2.71 1.75
CA PRO A 74 -16.91 -2.91 1.48
C PRO A 74 -17.24 -3.19 0.00
N TYR A 75 -16.28 -2.99 -0.91
CA TYR A 75 -16.42 -3.29 -2.34
C TYR A 75 -15.69 -4.57 -2.78
N GLU A 76 -15.01 -5.28 -1.87
CA GLU A 76 -14.25 -6.49 -2.19
C GLU A 76 -15.15 -7.58 -2.79
N GLU A 77 -16.38 -7.77 -2.27
CA GLU A 77 -17.37 -8.72 -2.80
C GLU A 77 -17.78 -8.42 -4.26
N ALA A 78 -17.67 -7.16 -4.71
CA ALA A 78 -17.95 -6.78 -6.08
C ALA A 78 -16.74 -6.98 -7.02
N ALA A 79 -15.53 -7.15 -6.48
CA ALA A 79 -14.30 -7.39 -7.23
C ALA A 79 -14.03 -8.87 -7.53
N VAL A 80 -14.79 -9.79 -6.93
CA VAL A 80 -14.54 -11.26 -7.00
C VAL A 80 -14.85 -11.89 -8.37
N GLU A 81 -15.21 -11.12 -9.40
CA GLU A 81 -15.18 -11.58 -10.79
C GLU A 81 -13.85 -11.23 -11.47
N GLU A 82 -12.73 -11.41 -10.77
CA GLU A 82 -11.43 -11.45 -11.43
C GLU A 82 -11.25 -12.87 -11.98
N GLU A 83 -11.23 -13.00 -13.32
CA GLU A 83 -10.89 -14.26 -13.97
C GLU A 83 -9.57 -14.76 -13.38
N ASN A 84 -9.54 -15.99 -12.88
CA ASN A 84 -8.28 -16.60 -12.48
C ASN A 84 -7.41 -16.77 -13.75
N LEU A 85 -6.49 -15.81 -13.96
CA LEU A 85 -5.57 -15.79 -15.09
C LEU A 85 -4.43 -16.81 -14.94
N ASN A 86 -4.38 -17.56 -13.84
CA ASN A 86 -3.40 -18.62 -13.66
C ASN A 86 -3.79 -19.83 -14.52
N ASP A 87 -3.11 -19.99 -15.65
CA ASP A 87 -3.22 -21.12 -16.57
C ASP A 87 -2.27 -22.27 -16.21
N GLY A 88 -1.57 -22.18 -15.09
CA GLY A 88 -0.59 -23.17 -14.63
C GLY A 88 0.83 -22.91 -15.11
N GLU A 89 1.08 -21.92 -15.97
CA GLU A 89 2.43 -21.61 -16.46
C GLU A 89 3.25 -20.74 -15.48
N VAL A 90 2.64 -20.29 -14.37
CA VAL A 90 3.29 -19.48 -13.33
C VAL A 90 3.35 -20.27 -12.03
N GLY A 91 4.56 -20.66 -11.63
CA GLY A 91 4.81 -21.35 -10.37
C GLY A 91 4.81 -20.44 -9.15
N ASP A 92 4.32 -20.95 -8.01
CA ASP A 92 4.34 -20.25 -6.72
C ASP A 92 5.69 -20.41 -5.98
N GLU A 93 6.44 -21.45 -6.31
CA GLU A 93 7.76 -21.71 -5.71
C GLU A 93 8.86 -21.12 -6.57
N ARG A 94 9.68 -20.27 -5.95
CA ARG A 94 10.86 -19.69 -6.58
C ARG A 94 11.93 -20.77 -6.78
N ALA A 95 12.55 -20.80 -7.95
CA ALA A 95 13.72 -21.62 -8.21
C ALA A 95 14.92 -21.19 -7.33
N GLY A 96 15.74 -22.18 -6.96
CA GLY A 96 17.03 -21.99 -6.31
C GLY A 96 18.13 -21.61 -7.29
N ARG A 97 19.39 -21.90 -6.91
CA ARG A 97 20.54 -21.69 -7.78
C ARG A 97 20.56 -22.75 -8.86
N LEU A 98 20.67 -22.33 -10.12
CA LEU A 98 20.81 -23.24 -11.25
C LEU A 98 22.29 -23.57 -11.50
N ALA A 99 22.60 -24.86 -11.60
CA ALA A 99 23.93 -25.34 -11.93
C ALA A 99 23.91 -26.17 -13.21
N GLU A 100 24.90 -25.97 -14.08
CA GLU A 100 25.09 -26.86 -15.23
C GLU A 100 25.36 -28.31 -14.77
N PRO A 101 25.06 -29.33 -15.60
CA PRO A 101 25.17 -30.74 -15.21
C PRO A 101 26.56 -31.15 -14.69
N ASN A 102 27.62 -30.57 -15.25
CA ASN A 102 29.02 -30.75 -14.86
C ASN A 102 29.49 -29.75 -13.77
N ARG A 103 28.60 -28.90 -13.26
CA ARG A 103 28.81 -27.94 -12.15
C ARG A 103 30.00 -26.98 -12.33
N GLY A 104 30.31 -26.54 -13.55
CA GLY A 104 31.44 -25.66 -13.83
C GLY A 104 32.76 -26.40 -14.05
N ILE A 105 32.74 -27.73 -14.13
CA ILE A 105 33.96 -28.54 -14.19
C ILE A 105 34.24 -28.97 -15.63
N GLY A 106 35.38 -28.52 -16.17
CA GLY A 106 35.86 -28.94 -17.49
C GLY A 106 35.38 -28.01 -18.61
N GLU A 107 35.50 -28.49 -19.84
CA GLU A 107 34.92 -27.82 -21.01
C GLU A 107 33.42 -28.13 -21.06
N ASP A 108 32.61 -27.11 -21.38
CA ASP A 108 31.18 -27.30 -21.61
C ASP A 108 30.97 -28.06 -22.93
N THR A 109 30.38 -29.25 -22.81
CA THR A 109 30.00 -30.09 -23.94
C THR A 109 28.50 -30.12 -24.17
N GLU A 110 27.72 -29.45 -23.30
CA GLU A 110 26.27 -29.42 -23.38
C GLU A 110 25.84 -28.30 -24.33
N GLY A 111 25.20 -28.67 -25.43
CA GLY A 111 24.80 -27.70 -26.46
C GLY A 111 23.52 -26.95 -26.11
N ALA A 112 22.76 -27.45 -25.13
CA ALA A 112 21.50 -26.89 -24.67
C ALA A 112 21.71 -26.02 -23.42
N LEU A 113 20.92 -24.96 -23.28
CA LEU A 113 20.91 -24.12 -22.07
C LEU A 113 20.02 -24.81 -21.03
N VAL A 114 20.62 -25.74 -20.29
CA VAL A 114 19.96 -26.53 -19.24
C VAL A 114 20.74 -26.41 -17.93
N GLY A 115 20.03 -26.51 -16.81
CA GLY A 115 20.63 -26.51 -15.49
C GLY A 115 19.69 -27.12 -14.45
N ASP A 116 20.27 -27.74 -13.44
CA ASP A 116 19.55 -28.33 -12.31
C ASP A 116 19.46 -27.32 -11.16
N ASP A 117 18.30 -27.25 -10.51
CA ASP A 117 18.15 -26.52 -9.25
C ASP A 117 18.88 -27.26 -8.13
N VAL A 118 19.90 -26.61 -7.55
CA VAL A 118 20.69 -27.14 -6.42
C VAL A 118 20.36 -26.48 -5.09
N GLY A 119 19.23 -25.78 -5.00
CA GLY A 119 18.65 -25.18 -3.81
C GLY A 119 18.98 -23.70 -3.61
N ILE A 120 18.36 -23.12 -2.59
CA ILE A 120 18.47 -21.69 -2.26
C ILE A 120 19.90 -21.32 -1.81
N ASP A 121 20.52 -20.37 -2.51
CA ASP A 121 21.87 -19.88 -2.18
C ASP A 121 21.86 -18.84 -1.03
N ALA A 122 21.15 -19.13 0.06
CA ALA A 122 21.08 -18.32 1.28
C ALA A 122 20.90 -16.78 1.07
N GLY A 123 20.22 -16.37 0.00
CA GLY A 123 20.00 -14.96 -0.35
C GLY A 123 21.09 -14.29 -1.19
N ALA A 124 22.12 -15.02 -1.63
CA ALA A 124 23.15 -14.52 -2.56
C ALA A 124 22.74 -14.58 -4.04
N ALA A 125 21.53 -15.07 -4.32
CA ALA A 125 21.02 -15.16 -5.68
C ALA A 125 20.86 -13.77 -6.31
N SER A 126 21.17 -13.70 -7.59
CA SER A 126 20.97 -12.50 -8.40
C SER A 126 19.47 -12.16 -8.53
N ALA A 127 19.16 -10.92 -8.95
CA ALA A 127 17.78 -10.52 -9.22
C ALA A 127 17.12 -11.38 -10.30
N GLU A 128 17.89 -11.84 -11.29
CA GLU A 128 17.42 -12.71 -12.37
C GLU A 128 17.04 -14.10 -11.83
N GLU A 129 17.90 -14.71 -11.02
CA GLU A 129 17.60 -15.97 -10.33
C GLU A 129 16.46 -15.84 -9.30
N ALA A 130 16.19 -14.62 -8.81
CA ALA A 130 15.06 -14.37 -7.92
C ALA A 130 13.72 -14.22 -8.62
N ALA A 131 13.73 -14.00 -9.93
CA ALA A 131 12.53 -13.88 -10.73
C ALA A 131 12.04 -15.24 -11.29
N VAL A 132 12.87 -16.28 -11.30
CA VAL A 132 12.53 -17.60 -11.85
C VAL A 132 11.74 -18.44 -10.85
N HIS A 133 10.68 -19.09 -11.32
CA HIS A 133 9.80 -19.97 -10.53
C HIS A 133 9.69 -21.34 -11.21
N THR A 134 9.52 -22.40 -10.41
CA THR A 134 9.34 -23.76 -10.91
C THR A 134 7.87 -24.04 -11.16
N VAL A 135 7.56 -24.60 -12.33
CA VAL A 135 6.22 -25.08 -12.70
C VAL A 135 6.24 -26.60 -12.61
N ASP A 136 5.17 -27.19 -12.10
CA ASP A 136 5.02 -28.65 -12.04
C ASP A 136 4.69 -29.17 -13.46
N ASP A 137 5.42 -30.19 -13.92
CA ASP A 137 5.06 -30.86 -15.17
C ASP A 137 3.72 -31.57 -14.97
N GLU A 138 2.71 -31.24 -15.77
CA GLU A 138 1.45 -31.98 -15.81
C GLU A 138 1.75 -33.44 -16.20
N GLU A 139 1.49 -34.42 -15.31
CA GLU A 139 1.65 -35.86 -15.60
C GLU A 139 0.82 -36.35 -16.81
#